data_AF-A0A3A8INQ0-F1
#
_entry.id   AF-A0A3A8INQ0-F1
#
_cell.length_a   1.000
_cell.length_b   1.000
_cell.length_c   1.000
_cell.angle_alpha   90.00
_cell.angle_beta   90.00
_cell.angle_gamma   90.00
#
_symmetry.space_group_name_H-M   'P 1'
#
loop_
_entity.id
_entity.type
_entity.pdbx_description
1 polymer ?
#
loop_
_entity_poly.entity_id
_entity_poly.type
_entity_poly.pdbx_seq_one_letter_code
_entity_poly.pdbx_strand_id
1 'polypeptide(L)'
;MKKRLFIGSSVEGLDVANAVQGLLERDAESTVWHQGIFDVGGTSLQTLIKTAEASDAAVFVFSADDEIKIRGNTHLAVRDNVIFELGLFIGVLGAEDVYIVAPRDSSGLRIPTDILGVTYATYDPRRSDGNIDAALGPACTAIRRQLRRDVGEKGFDADVAPRLVGFNDEESVGLIQAWLRRSIMAVLLRPHRHDEVDHELGLSRGTSARLARRAVEDPSTGWRVVADNGEVFHLEMKKR
;
A
#
# COMPACT_ATOMS: atom_id res chain seq x y z
N MET A 1 -13.21 -1.21 19.76
CA MET A 1 -13.53 0.02 19.00
C MET A 1 -13.62 -0.37 17.52
N LYS A 2 -14.56 0.17 16.74
CA LYS A 2 -14.62 -0.14 15.31
C LYS A 2 -13.39 0.49 14.62
N LYS A 3 -12.77 -0.23 13.68
CA LYS A 3 -11.67 0.31 12.86
C LYS A 3 -12.22 1.40 11.94
N ARG A 4 -11.47 2.49 11.74
CA ARG A 4 -11.73 3.51 10.73
C ARG A 4 -11.27 2.98 9.39
N LEU A 5 -12.20 2.87 8.43
CA LEU A 5 -11.94 2.29 7.12
C LEU A 5 -12.09 3.36 6.04
N PHE A 6 -11.02 3.64 5.30
CA PHE A 6 -11.12 4.45 4.10
C PHE A 6 -11.54 3.60 2.90
N ILE A 7 -12.41 4.12 2.04
CA ILE A 7 -12.79 3.45 0.79
C ILE A 7 -12.49 4.39 -0.39
N GLY A 8 -11.45 4.03 -1.16
CA GLY A 8 -11.02 4.71 -2.37
C GLY A 8 -11.60 4.05 -3.62
N SER A 9 -11.97 4.86 -4.61
CA SER A 9 -12.40 4.40 -5.94
C SER A 9 -12.24 5.54 -6.95
N SER A 10 -12.40 5.22 -8.23
CA SER A 10 -12.77 6.24 -9.21
C SER A 10 -14.24 6.62 -9.08
N VAL A 11 -14.70 7.56 -9.92
CA VAL A 11 -16.13 7.93 -10.00
C VAL A 11 -16.94 6.77 -10.57
N GLU A 12 -16.37 6.03 -11.53
CA GLU A 12 -16.96 4.88 -12.19
C GLU A 12 -17.13 3.69 -11.22
N GLY A 13 -16.22 3.53 -10.26
CA GLY A 13 -16.30 2.54 -9.20
C GLY A 13 -17.17 2.93 -8.00
N LEU A 14 -17.86 4.08 -8.04
CA LEU A 14 -18.51 4.65 -6.87
C LEU A 14 -19.67 3.79 -6.32
N ASP A 15 -20.46 3.19 -7.21
CA ASP A 15 -21.56 2.29 -6.79
C ASP A 15 -21.03 1.08 -6.00
N VAL A 16 -19.88 0.55 -6.42
CA VAL A 16 -19.19 -0.55 -5.73
C VAL A 16 -18.66 -0.07 -4.38
N ALA A 17 -18.05 1.12 -4.32
CA ALA A 17 -17.55 1.70 -3.07
C ALA A 17 -18.66 1.91 -2.03
N ASN A 18 -19.81 2.43 -2.45
CA ASN A 18 -20.98 2.61 -1.59
C ASN A 18 -21.55 1.27 -1.11
N ALA A 19 -21.61 0.26 -1.98
CA ALA A 19 -22.04 -1.07 -1.58
C ALA A 19 -21.08 -1.73 -0.57
N VAL A 20 -19.76 -1.58 -0.76
CA VAL A 20 -18.75 -2.00 0.22
C VAL A 20 -18.96 -1.31 1.57
N GLN A 21 -19.19 0.01 1.55
CA GLN A 21 -19.49 0.78 2.78
C GLN A 21 -20.70 0.19 3.52
N GLY A 22 -21.81 -0.04 2.81
CA GLY A 22 -23.04 -0.60 3.39
C GLY A 22 -22.84 -2.00 3.98
N LEU A 23 -22.14 -2.87 3.24
CA LEU A 23 -21.89 -4.25 3.66
C LEU A 23 -20.95 -4.39 4.87
N LEU A 24 -20.08 -3.39 5.10
CA LEU A 24 -19.10 -3.36 6.19
C LEU A 24 -19.50 -2.43 7.36
N GLU A 25 -20.68 -1.80 7.32
CA GLU A 25 -21.15 -0.84 8.34
C GLU A 25 -21.05 -1.41 9.77
N ARG A 26 -21.38 -2.69 9.95
CA ARG A 26 -21.33 -3.33 11.27
C ARG A 26 -19.92 -3.64 11.77
N ASP A 27 -18.93 -3.66 10.87
CA ASP A 27 -17.58 -4.11 11.14
C ASP A 27 -16.57 -2.96 11.29
N ALA A 28 -16.78 -1.86 10.58
CA ALA A 28 -15.89 -0.71 10.54
C ALA A 28 -16.65 0.62 10.42
N GLU A 29 -16.02 1.69 10.87
CA GLU A 29 -16.44 3.06 10.60
C GLU A 29 -15.89 3.48 9.23
N SER A 30 -16.67 3.15 8.20
CA SER A 30 -16.26 3.26 6.80
C SER A 30 -16.63 4.62 6.20
N THR A 31 -15.67 5.30 5.57
CA THR A 31 -15.89 6.57 4.85
C THR A 31 -15.44 6.44 3.40
N VAL A 32 -16.34 6.72 2.45
CA VAL A 32 -16.01 6.75 1.01
C VAL A 32 -15.36 8.09 0.68
N TRP A 33 -14.38 8.07 -0.21
CA TRP A 33 -13.55 9.22 -0.58
C TRP A 33 -14.31 10.54 -0.85
N HIS A 34 -15.50 10.50 -1.45
CA HIS A 34 -16.27 11.72 -1.75
C HIS A 34 -17.13 12.25 -0.58
N GLN A 35 -17.19 11.55 0.55
CA GLN A 35 -18.10 11.83 1.67
C GLN A 35 -17.45 12.78 2.68
N GLY A 36 -17.18 14.02 2.24
CA GLY A 36 -16.68 15.07 3.14
C GLY A 36 -15.19 14.96 3.49
N ILE A 37 -14.43 14.10 2.81
CA ILE A 37 -12.97 14.01 2.95
C ILE A 37 -12.27 15.10 2.09
N PHE A 38 -12.91 15.57 1.02
CA PHE A 38 -12.33 16.56 0.10
C PHE A 38 -13.17 17.83 0.01
N ASP A 39 -12.51 18.97 0.26
CA ASP A 39 -13.09 20.30 0.10
C ASP A 39 -13.31 20.66 -1.38
N VAL A 40 -14.19 21.64 -1.61
CA VAL A 40 -14.44 22.21 -2.94
C VAL A 40 -13.14 22.81 -3.49
N GLY A 41 -12.53 22.15 -4.47
CA GLY A 41 -11.22 22.51 -5.02
C GLY A 41 -10.34 21.31 -5.41
N GLY A 42 -10.73 20.11 -5.01
CA GLY A 42 -10.08 18.85 -5.39
C GLY A 42 -9.24 18.25 -4.27
N THR A 43 -8.79 17.01 -4.49
CA THR A 43 -7.99 16.25 -3.54
C THR A 43 -6.55 16.76 -3.53
N SER A 44 -6.14 17.41 -2.44
CA SER A 44 -4.72 17.70 -2.23
C SER A 44 -4.00 16.43 -1.73
N LEU A 45 -2.74 16.24 -2.15
CA LEU A 45 -1.88 15.16 -1.63
C LEU A 45 -1.80 15.17 -0.09
N GLN A 46 -1.79 16.36 0.51
CA GLN A 46 -1.77 16.51 1.97
C GLN A 46 -3.05 15.98 2.63
N THR A 47 -4.20 16.17 1.99
CA THR A 47 -5.48 15.64 2.49
C THR A 47 -5.49 14.11 2.45
N LEU A 48 -4.97 13.51 1.37
CA LEU A 48 -4.85 12.05 1.28
C LEU A 48 -3.91 11.47 2.34
N ILE A 49 -2.76 12.11 2.58
CA ILE A 49 -1.82 11.68 3.63
C ILE A 49 -2.49 11.73 5.00
N LYS A 50 -3.13 12.85 5.35
CA LYS A 50 -3.85 12.98 6.63
C LYS A 50 -4.97 11.95 6.77
N THR A 51 -5.67 11.65 5.68
CA THR A 51 -6.73 10.65 5.67
C THR A 51 -6.16 9.25 5.90
N ALA A 52 -5.05 8.92 5.25
CA ALA A 52 -4.36 7.65 5.47
C ALA A 52 -3.85 7.53 6.91
N GLU A 53 -3.20 8.56 7.47
CA GLU A 53 -2.74 8.59 8.86
C GLU A 53 -3.90 8.48 9.88
N ALA A 54 -5.09 8.96 9.50
CA ALA A 54 -6.30 8.87 10.30
C ALA A 54 -7.13 7.59 10.06
N SER A 55 -6.66 6.68 9.22
CA SER A 55 -7.34 5.41 8.93
C SER A 55 -6.64 4.25 9.65
N ASP A 56 -7.39 3.21 9.99
CA ASP A 56 -6.83 1.97 10.55
C ASP A 56 -6.71 0.87 9.47
N ALA A 57 -7.41 1.04 8.35
CA ALA A 57 -7.36 0.19 7.17
C ALA A 57 -7.90 0.94 5.94
N ALA A 58 -7.68 0.40 4.74
CA ALA A 58 -8.27 0.93 3.52
C ALA A 58 -8.75 -0.16 2.53
N VAL A 59 -9.82 0.14 1.79
CA VAL A 59 -10.27 -0.65 0.63
C VAL A 59 -10.17 0.21 -0.62
N PHE A 60 -9.57 -0.32 -1.68
CA PHE A 60 -9.54 0.29 -3.00
C PHE A 60 -10.37 -0.51 -3.98
N VAL A 61 -11.35 0.15 -4.60
CA VAL A 61 -12.16 -0.43 -5.67
C VAL A 61 -11.46 -0.21 -7.00
N PHE A 62 -11.16 -1.31 -7.67
CA PHE A 62 -10.62 -1.32 -9.01
C PHE A 62 -11.76 -1.51 -10.01
N SER A 63 -11.91 -0.52 -10.89
CA SER A 63 -12.83 -0.56 -12.03
C SER A 63 -12.06 -0.33 -13.32
N ALA A 64 -12.70 -0.67 -14.43
CA ALA A 64 -12.12 -0.69 -15.77
C ALA A 64 -12.33 0.67 -16.45
N ASP A 65 -11.65 1.70 -15.95
CA ASP A 65 -11.99 3.10 -16.22
C ASP A 65 -11.26 3.65 -17.45
N ASP A 66 -9.98 3.32 -17.59
CA ASP A 66 -9.12 3.89 -18.63
C ASP A 66 -8.79 2.87 -19.72
N GLU A 67 -8.77 3.29 -20.98
CA GLU A 67 -8.24 2.46 -22.08
C GLU A 67 -6.72 2.65 -22.20
N ILE A 68 -5.96 1.56 -22.08
CA ILE A 68 -4.52 1.52 -22.34
C ILE A 68 -4.23 0.79 -23.65
N LYS A 69 -3.37 1.37 -24.49
CA LYS A 69 -2.87 0.72 -25.71
C LYS A 69 -1.47 0.16 -25.46
N ILE A 70 -1.34 -1.17 -25.47
CA ILE A 70 -0.05 -1.85 -25.31
C ILE A 70 0.18 -2.75 -26.52
N ARG A 71 1.29 -2.54 -27.22
CA ARG A 71 1.72 -3.39 -28.36
C ARG A 71 0.62 -3.59 -29.42
N GLY A 72 -0.19 -2.55 -29.67
CA GLY A 72 -1.27 -2.57 -30.67
C GLY A 72 -2.63 -3.08 -30.17
N ASN A 73 -2.72 -3.59 -28.93
CA ASN A 73 -3.98 -4.05 -28.34
C ASN A 73 -4.51 -3.02 -27.32
N THR A 74 -5.82 -2.77 -27.36
CA THR A 74 -6.52 -1.97 -26.34
C THR A 74 -6.93 -2.87 -25.18
N HIS A 75 -6.59 -2.45 -23.97
CA HIS A 75 -6.99 -3.07 -22.71
C HIS A 75 -7.66 -2.02 -21.82
N LEU A 76 -8.48 -2.45 -20.87
CA LEU A 76 -9.02 -1.56 -19.84
C LEU A 76 -8.10 -1.60 -18.61
N ALA A 77 -7.93 -0.47 -17.93
CA ALA A 77 -7.03 -0.31 -16.81
C ALA A 77 -7.73 0.39 -15.65
N VAL A 78 -7.20 0.12 -14.45
CA VAL A 78 -7.53 0.91 -13.28
C VAL A 78 -6.96 2.31 -13.48
N ARG A 79 -7.72 3.34 -13.12
CA ARG A 79 -7.30 4.73 -13.24
C ARG A 79 -6.01 4.98 -12.46
N ASP A 80 -5.07 5.72 -13.06
CA ASP A 80 -3.74 5.97 -12.48
C ASP A 80 -3.81 6.59 -11.08
N ASN A 81 -4.77 7.48 -10.84
CA ASN A 81 -4.97 8.11 -9.53
C ASN A 81 -5.32 7.10 -8.44
N VAL A 82 -6.14 6.08 -8.76
CA VAL A 82 -6.53 5.04 -7.80
C VAL A 82 -5.33 4.16 -7.46
N ILE A 83 -4.46 3.88 -8.44
CA ILE A 83 -3.20 3.16 -8.21
C ILE A 83 -2.23 4.00 -7.35
N PHE A 84 -2.14 5.30 -7.60
CA PHE A 84 -1.33 6.22 -6.80
C PHE A 84 -1.81 6.28 -5.35
N GLU A 85 -3.11 6.46 -5.13
CA GLU A 85 -3.72 6.50 -3.79
C GLU A 85 -3.55 5.18 -3.06
N LEU A 86 -3.73 4.03 -3.75
CA LEU A 86 -3.42 2.72 -3.20
C LEU A 86 -1.97 2.65 -2.69
N GLY A 87 -1.00 3.07 -3.52
CA GLY A 87 0.41 3.08 -3.14
C GLY A 87 0.70 3.98 -1.94
N LEU A 88 0.04 5.13 -1.86
CA LEU A 88 0.15 6.03 -0.71
C LEU A 88 -0.37 5.37 0.58
N PHE A 89 -1.55 4.75 0.53
CA PHE A 89 -2.15 4.09 1.68
C PHE A 89 -1.35 2.86 2.12
N ILE A 90 -0.79 2.08 1.19
CA ILE A 90 0.16 1.00 1.52
C ILE A 90 1.39 1.57 2.25
N GLY A 91 1.91 2.71 1.79
CA GLY A 91 3.07 3.35 2.40
C GLY A 91 2.82 3.86 3.83
N VAL A 92 1.58 4.22 4.17
CA VAL A 92 1.20 4.74 5.50
C VAL A 92 0.72 3.62 6.43
N LEU A 93 -0.09 2.69 5.93
CA LEU A 93 -0.78 1.67 6.74
C LEU A 93 -0.07 0.31 6.76
N GLY A 94 0.78 0.02 5.78
CA GLY A 94 1.25 -1.34 5.49
C GLY A 94 0.32 -2.07 4.51
N ALA A 95 0.84 -3.07 3.80
CA ALA A 95 0.09 -3.80 2.78
C ALA A 95 -0.99 -4.73 3.36
N GLU A 96 -0.85 -5.12 4.62
CA GLU A 96 -1.72 -6.04 5.36
C GLU A 96 -3.06 -5.42 5.79
N ASP A 97 -3.06 -4.10 6.00
CA ASP A 97 -4.23 -3.31 6.39
C ASP A 97 -4.85 -2.57 5.17
N VAL A 98 -4.38 -2.90 3.95
CA VAL A 98 -4.93 -2.41 2.68
C VAL A 98 -5.52 -3.56 1.88
N TYR A 99 -6.69 -3.34 1.28
CA TYR A 99 -7.48 -4.33 0.56
C TYR A 99 -7.85 -3.82 -0.83
N ILE A 100 -7.96 -4.72 -1.80
CA ILE A 100 -8.46 -4.40 -3.14
C ILE A 100 -9.74 -5.19 -3.41
N VAL A 101 -10.73 -4.52 -3.99
CA VAL A 101 -11.96 -5.13 -4.52
C VAL A 101 -12.02 -4.89 -6.02
N ALA A 102 -12.23 -5.94 -6.81
CA ALA A 102 -12.23 -5.85 -8.27
C ALA A 102 -13.27 -6.79 -8.92
N PRO A 103 -13.75 -6.49 -10.14
CA PRO A 103 -14.63 -7.37 -10.88
C PRO A 103 -13.93 -8.70 -11.24
N ARG A 104 -14.68 -9.80 -11.17
CA ARG A 104 -14.29 -11.13 -11.64
C ARG A 104 -14.39 -11.18 -13.16
N ASP A 105 -13.42 -11.85 -13.79
CA ASP A 105 -13.37 -12.04 -15.24
C ASP A 105 -13.34 -10.74 -16.06
N SER A 106 -12.74 -9.69 -15.53
CA SER A 106 -12.32 -8.53 -16.32
C SER A 106 -11.12 -8.91 -17.17
N SER A 107 -11.35 -9.72 -18.21
CA SER A 107 -10.40 -10.04 -19.28
C SER A 107 -9.99 -8.75 -19.98
N GLY A 108 -9.01 -8.05 -19.41
CA GLY A 108 -8.64 -6.71 -19.82
C GLY A 108 -8.07 -5.88 -18.68
N LEU A 109 -8.65 -5.97 -17.47
CA LEU A 109 -8.22 -5.17 -16.31
C LEU A 109 -6.84 -5.62 -15.83
N ARG A 110 -5.83 -4.87 -16.25
CA ARG A 110 -4.45 -5.15 -15.88
C ARG A 110 -4.18 -4.60 -14.49
N ILE A 111 -4.10 -5.51 -13.51
CA ILE A 111 -3.61 -5.18 -12.17
C ILE A 111 -2.09 -5.34 -12.16
N PRO A 112 -1.32 -4.36 -11.66
CA PRO A 112 0.12 -4.50 -11.56
C PRO A 112 0.46 -5.73 -10.70
N THR A 113 1.16 -6.69 -11.30
CA THR A 113 1.58 -7.94 -10.64
C THR A 113 2.55 -7.71 -9.48
N ASP A 114 3.13 -6.52 -9.42
CA ASP A 114 4.10 -6.09 -8.40
C ASP A 114 3.45 -5.67 -7.07
N ILE A 115 2.10 -5.63 -6.99
CA ILE A 115 1.33 -5.38 -5.75
C ILE A 115 1.26 -6.69 -4.91
N LEU A 116 2.40 -7.38 -4.79
CA LEU A 116 2.55 -8.63 -4.04
C LEU A 116 2.44 -8.33 -2.53
N GLY A 117 1.35 -8.77 -1.91
CA GLY A 117 1.13 -8.69 -0.46
C GLY A 117 -0.20 -8.06 -0.04
N VAL A 118 -0.89 -7.37 -0.95
CA VAL A 118 -2.21 -6.76 -0.69
C VAL A 118 -3.30 -7.81 -0.86
N THR A 119 -4.25 -7.88 0.09
CA THR A 119 -5.35 -8.84 0.00
C THR A 119 -6.31 -8.42 -1.11
N TYR A 120 -6.46 -9.29 -2.11
CA TYR A 120 -7.27 -9.07 -3.30
C TYR A 120 -8.57 -9.89 -3.24
N ALA A 121 -9.71 -9.22 -3.35
CA ALA A 121 -11.03 -9.85 -3.38
C ALA A 121 -11.75 -9.51 -4.69
N THR A 122 -12.52 -10.46 -5.20
CA THR A 122 -13.28 -10.27 -6.45
C THR A 122 -14.79 -10.46 -6.26
N TYR A 123 -15.56 -9.76 -7.08
CA TYR A 123 -17.03 -9.87 -7.13
C TYR A 123 -17.50 -10.12 -8.57
N ASP A 124 -18.70 -10.69 -8.75
CA ASP A 124 -19.26 -10.87 -10.10
C ASP A 124 -20.03 -9.61 -10.53
N PRO A 125 -19.51 -8.78 -11.47
CA PRO A 125 -20.20 -7.57 -11.91
C PRO A 125 -21.41 -7.87 -12.81
N ARG A 126 -21.57 -9.11 -13.29
CA ARG A 126 -22.61 -9.53 -14.25
C ARG A 126 -23.61 -10.51 -13.62
N ARG A 127 -23.74 -10.47 -12.30
CA ARG A 127 -24.74 -11.28 -11.58
C ARG A 127 -26.12 -11.03 -12.19
N SER A 128 -26.85 -12.11 -12.49
CA SER A 128 -28.05 -12.09 -13.33
C SER A 128 -29.21 -11.23 -12.82
N ASP A 129 -29.27 -10.96 -11.52
CA ASP A 129 -30.31 -10.15 -10.88
C ASP A 129 -29.89 -8.70 -10.59
N GLY A 130 -28.67 -8.30 -11.00
CA GLY A 130 -28.13 -6.96 -10.78
C GLY A 130 -27.87 -6.59 -9.31
N ASN A 131 -27.98 -7.55 -8.38
CA ASN A 131 -27.82 -7.27 -6.95
C ASN A 131 -26.33 -7.17 -6.58
N ILE A 132 -25.82 -5.93 -6.57
CA ILE A 132 -24.42 -5.60 -6.28
C ILE A 132 -24.01 -5.99 -4.85
N ASP A 133 -24.90 -5.82 -3.87
CA ASP A 133 -24.63 -6.19 -2.47
C ASP A 133 -24.38 -7.70 -2.34
N ALA A 134 -25.22 -8.49 -3.00
CA ALA A 134 -25.06 -9.94 -3.03
C ALA A 134 -23.82 -10.37 -3.82
N ALA A 135 -23.46 -9.65 -4.89
CA ALA A 135 -22.23 -9.90 -5.64
C ALA A 135 -20.96 -9.63 -4.79
N LEU A 136 -20.98 -8.56 -3.99
CA LEU A 136 -19.88 -8.14 -3.11
C LEU A 136 -19.84 -8.87 -1.77
N GLY A 137 -20.92 -9.54 -1.38
CA GLY A 137 -21.03 -10.28 -0.11
C GLY A 137 -19.82 -11.18 0.20
N PRO A 138 -19.35 -12.03 -0.74
CA PRO A 138 -18.15 -12.85 -0.53
C PRO A 138 -16.88 -12.02 -0.31
N ALA A 139 -16.67 -10.96 -1.11
CA ALA A 139 -15.51 -10.07 -0.99
C ALA A 139 -15.51 -9.33 0.36
N CYS A 140 -16.64 -8.75 0.75
CA CYS A 140 -16.80 -8.07 2.03
C CYS A 140 -16.69 -9.03 3.21
N THR A 141 -17.12 -10.30 3.06
CA THR A 141 -16.92 -11.33 4.09
C THR A 141 -15.43 -11.66 4.28
N ALA A 142 -14.65 -11.72 3.20
CA ALA A 142 -13.20 -11.91 3.29
C ALA A 142 -12.52 -10.72 3.98
N ILE A 143 -12.86 -9.49 3.58
CA ILE A 143 -12.33 -8.26 4.18
C ILE A 143 -12.70 -8.18 5.67
N ARG A 144 -13.96 -8.44 6.03
CA ARG A 144 -14.42 -8.52 7.42
C ARG A 144 -13.57 -9.46 8.27
N ARG A 145 -13.24 -10.64 7.75
CA ARG A 145 -12.40 -11.60 8.48
C ARG A 145 -11.01 -11.05 8.74
N GLN A 146 -10.46 -10.27 7.81
CA GLN A 146 -9.16 -9.60 7.97
C GLN A 146 -9.24 -8.45 8.97
N LEU A 147 -10.26 -7.58 8.85
CA LEU A 147 -10.48 -6.46 9.77
C LEU A 147 -10.62 -6.92 11.23
N ARG A 148 -11.28 -8.06 11.45
CA ARG A 148 -11.52 -8.69 12.75
C ARG A 148 -10.36 -9.53 13.27
N ARG A 149 -9.28 -9.73 12.52
CA ARG A 149 -8.06 -10.27 13.13
C ARG A 149 -7.60 -9.21 14.11
N ASP A 150 -7.95 -9.43 15.37
CA ASP A 150 -7.48 -8.61 16.46
C ASP A 150 -5.96 -8.61 16.41
N VAL A 151 -5.44 -7.45 16.81
CA VAL A 151 -4.06 -7.15 17.18
C VAL A 151 -3.57 -8.03 18.36
N GLY A 152 -4.17 -9.21 18.58
CA GLY A 152 -3.76 -10.23 19.56
C GLY A 152 -2.42 -10.90 19.24
N GLU A 153 -1.85 -10.61 18.07
CA GLU A 153 -0.44 -10.81 17.73
C GLU A 153 0.14 -9.55 17.05
N LYS A 154 -0.19 -8.33 17.52
CA LYS A 154 0.82 -7.24 17.45
C LYS A 154 1.56 -7.15 18.78
N GLY A 155 1.95 -8.30 19.31
CA GLY A 155 3.34 -8.40 19.68
C GLY A 155 4.12 -8.45 18.37
N PHE A 156 5.05 -7.52 18.16
CA PHE A 156 6.38 -8.07 17.92
C PHE A 156 6.55 -9.06 19.07
N ASP A 157 6.55 -10.35 18.77
CA ASP A 157 7.02 -11.31 19.75
C ASP A 157 8.46 -10.86 20.01
N ALA A 158 8.67 -10.06 21.05
CA ALA A 158 9.99 -9.55 21.40
C ALA A 158 10.91 -10.74 21.74
N ASP A 159 10.32 -11.92 21.97
CA ASP A 159 10.99 -13.21 22.14
C ASP A 159 11.11 -14.06 20.85
N VAL A 160 10.53 -13.62 19.73
CA VAL A 160 10.85 -14.11 18.37
C VAL A 160 11.26 -12.95 17.44
N ALA A 161 11.91 -11.93 18.01
CA ALA A 161 13.07 -11.39 17.32
C ALA A 161 13.94 -12.61 16.98
N PRO A 162 14.50 -12.75 15.76
CA PRO A 162 15.62 -13.64 15.59
C PRO A 162 16.57 -13.27 16.73
N ARG A 163 16.79 -14.17 17.69
CA ARG A 163 17.74 -13.96 18.79
C ARG A 163 18.92 -13.27 18.15
N LEU A 164 19.24 -12.05 18.61
CA LEU A 164 20.29 -11.18 18.09
C LEU A 164 21.54 -12.00 17.77
N VAL A 165 21.58 -12.55 16.56
CA VAL A 165 22.79 -12.88 15.86
C VAL A 165 23.09 -11.57 15.19
N GLY A 166 24.14 -10.87 15.64
CA GLY A 166 24.57 -9.67 14.96
C GLY A 166 24.69 -10.00 13.48
N PHE A 167 23.89 -9.34 12.64
CA PHE A 167 24.00 -9.50 11.20
C PHE A 167 25.42 -9.11 10.80
N ASN A 168 26.07 -9.97 10.03
CA ASN A 168 27.33 -9.57 9.44
C ASN A 168 27.09 -8.49 8.37
N ASP A 169 28.17 -7.91 7.85
CA ASP A 169 28.07 -6.81 6.89
C ASP A 169 27.34 -7.19 5.60
N GLU A 170 27.45 -8.44 5.13
CA GLU A 170 26.79 -8.89 3.91
C GLU A 170 25.28 -9.06 4.13
N GLU A 171 24.89 -9.64 5.26
CA GLU A 171 23.48 -9.78 5.65
C GLU A 171 22.83 -8.42 5.86
N SER A 172 23.54 -7.51 6.53
CA SER A 172 23.09 -6.13 6.76
C SER A 172 22.93 -5.36 5.44
N VAL A 173 23.85 -5.53 4.49
CA VAL A 173 23.73 -4.95 3.15
C VAL A 173 22.52 -5.52 2.42
N GLY A 174 22.29 -6.84 2.47
CA GLY A 174 21.13 -7.48 1.84
C GLY A 174 19.79 -6.98 2.40
N LEU A 175 19.72 -6.73 3.72
CA LEU A 175 18.54 -6.15 4.37
C LEU A 175 18.29 -4.70 3.93
N ILE A 176 19.34 -3.86 3.90
CA ILE A 176 19.25 -2.48 3.41
C ILE A 176 18.84 -2.46 1.93
N GLN A 177 19.36 -3.36 1.10
CA GLN A 177 18.95 -3.49 -0.31
C GLN A 177 17.48 -3.91 -0.47
N ALA A 178 17.00 -4.84 0.35
CA ALA A 178 15.60 -5.26 0.35
C ALA A 178 14.66 -4.13 0.81
N TRP A 179 15.11 -3.29 1.75
CA TRP A 179 14.41 -2.08 2.18
C TRP A 179 14.32 -1.03 1.05
N LEU A 180 15.44 -0.76 0.37
CA LEU A 180 15.49 0.14 -0.79
C LEU A 180 14.58 -0.29 -1.94
N ARG A 181 14.34 -1.61 -2.10
CA ARG A 181 13.47 -2.15 -3.14
C ARG A 181 11.98 -2.07 -2.79
N ARG A 182 11.62 -2.15 -1.51
CA ARG A 182 10.21 -2.17 -1.04
C ARG A 182 9.62 -0.77 -0.89
N SER A 183 10.44 0.24 -0.58
CA SER A 183 9.96 1.55 -0.17
C SER A 183 10.23 2.65 -1.19
N ILE A 184 9.70 2.52 -2.41
CA ILE A 184 9.84 3.57 -3.45
C ILE A 184 9.34 4.94 -2.94
N MET A 185 8.22 5.00 -2.21
CA MET A 185 7.63 6.27 -1.78
C MET A 185 8.27 6.85 -0.50
N ALA A 186 8.68 6.02 0.46
CA ALA A 186 9.32 6.52 1.67
C ALA A 186 10.73 7.07 1.38
N VAL A 187 11.47 6.43 0.45
CA VAL A 187 12.85 6.81 0.10
C VAL A 187 12.92 8.08 -0.74
N LEU A 188 11.92 8.36 -1.59
CA LEU A 188 11.93 9.52 -2.51
C LEU A 188 11.55 10.86 -1.88
N LEU A 189 10.77 10.88 -0.80
CA LEU A 189 10.09 12.09 -0.36
C LEU A 189 10.81 12.88 0.74
N ARG A 190 11.78 12.29 1.43
CA ARG A 190 12.53 12.97 2.51
C ARG A 190 13.90 12.34 2.79
N PRO A 191 14.81 13.05 3.48
CA PRO A 191 16.00 12.46 4.06
C PRO A 191 15.64 11.42 5.15
N HIS A 192 16.42 10.35 5.25
CA HIS A 192 16.26 9.27 6.22
C HIS A 192 17.33 9.34 7.29
N ARG A 193 16.99 9.12 8.56
CA ARG A 193 17.99 9.01 9.61
C ARG A 193 18.51 7.58 9.71
N HIS A 194 19.81 7.42 9.94
CA HIS A 194 20.41 6.10 10.05
C HIS A 194 19.91 5.31 11.26
N ASP A 195 19.59 5.99 12.36
CA ASP A 195 19.06 5.35 13.57
C ASP A 195 17.63 4.83 13.40
N GLU A 196 16.80 5.54 12.64
CA GLU A 196 15.47 5.07 12.25
C GLU A 196 15.55 3.81 11.38
N VAL A 197 16.47 3.78 10.41
CA VAL A 197 16.68 2.63 9.52
C VAL A 197 17.27 1.44 10.27
N ASP A 198 18.20 1.66 11.19
CA ASP A 198 18.74 0.60 12.04
C ASP A 198 17.64 0.00 12.93
N HIS A 199 16.78 0.85 13.50
CA HIS A 199 15.66 0.41 14.32
C HIS A 199 14.61 -0.36 13.50
N GLU A 200 14.24 0.13 12.32
CA GLU A 200 13.28 -0.50 11.41
C GLU A 200 13.74 -1.88 10.94
N LEU A 201 15.03 -2.02 10.64
CA LEU A 201 15.62 -3.25 10.10
C LEU A 201 16.19 -4.18 11.18
N GLY A 202 16.10 -3.82 12.47
CA GLY A 202 16.67 -4.59 13.58
C GLY A 202 18.19 -4.70 13.52
N LEU A 203 18.88 -3.71 12.95
CA LEU A 203 20.34 -3.68 12.84
C LEU A 203 20.97 -3.15 14.13
N SER A 204 22.26 -3.43 14.29
CA SER A 204 23.04 -2.79 15.35
C SER A 204 23.14 -1.29 15.09
N ARG A 205 23.03 -0.46 16.12
CA ARG A 205 23.11 1.00 15.99
C ARG A 205 24.39 1.43 15.26
N GLY A 206 24.25 2.25 14.21
CA GLY A 206 25.33 2.72 13.35
C GLY A 206 25.61 1.83 12.13
N THR A 207 24.86 0.73 11.94
CA THR A 207 25.07 -0.19 10.81
C THR A 207 24.69 0.46 9.49
N SER A 208 23.54 1.14 9.45
CA SER A 208 23.05 1.89 8.30
C SER A 208 24.03 3.00 7.91
N ALA A 209 24.54 3.78 8.88
CA ALA A 209 25.54 4.84 8.63
C ALA A 209 26.82 4.30 7.95
N ARG A 210 27.18 3.06 8.29
CA ARG A 210 28.38 2.41 7.74
C ARG A 210 28.15 1.73 6.40
N LEU A 211 26.96 1.16 6.17
CA LEU A 211 26.72 0.24 5.06
C LEU A 211 25.74 0.75 3.99
N ALA A 212 25.01 1.83 4.24
CA ALA A 212 24.00 2.35 3.30
C ALA A 212 24.59 2.68 1.93
N ARG A 213 25.77 3.31 1.86
CA ARG A 213 26.43 3.59 0.57
C ARG A 213 26.72 2.32 -0.22
N ARG A 214 27.27 1.31 0.44
CA ARG A 214 27.56 0.00 -0.16
C ARG A 214 26.29 -0.68 -0.67
N ALA A 215 25.19 -0.59 0.07
CA ALA A 215 23.91 -1.15 -0.35
C ALA A 215 23.33 -0.44 -1.59
N VAL A 216 23.50 0.89 -1.68
CA VAL A 216 23.00 1.73 -2.79
C VAL A 216 23.86 1.64 -4.06
N GLU A 217 25.15 1.32 -3.91
CA GLU A 217 26.08 1.14 -5.03
C GLU A 217 25.77 -0.10 -5.87
N ASP A 218 25.00 -1.07 -5.34
CA ASP A 218 24.53 -2.23 -6.09
C ASP A 218 23.66 -1.79 -7.29
N PRO A 219 24.04 -2.12 -8.54
CA PRO A 219 23.32 -1.75 -9.76
C PRO A 219 21.85 -2.18 -9.78
N SER A 220 21.51 -3.25 -9.07
CA SER A 220 20.16 -3.82 -9.02
C SER A 220 19.15 -3.01 -8.21
N THR A 221 19.63 -2.05 -7.41
CA THR A 221 18.77 -1.25 -6.54
C THR A 221 18.16 -0.05 -7.26
N GLY A 222 18.82 0.49 -8.27
CA GLY A 222 18.35 1.67 -9.01
C GLY A 222 18.47 2.99 -8.24
N TRP A 223 19.16 3.04 -7.10
CA TRP A 223 19.31 4.24 -6.26
C TRP A 223 20.73 4.82 -6.30
N ARG A 224 20.88 6.10 -5.99
CA ARG A 224 22.16 6.76 -5.69
C ARG A 224 22.05 7.59 -4.41
N VAL A 225 23.16 7.70 -3.67
CA VAL A 225 23.27 8.63 -2.54
C VAL A 225 23.56 10.03 -3.08
N VAL A 226 22.75 11.01 -2.67
CA VAL A 226 22.90 12.43 -3.04
C VAL A 226 23.54 13.22 -1.92
N ALA A 227 23.18 12.94 -0.67
CA ALA A 227 23.79 13.51 0.52
C ALA A 227 23.80 12.48 1.64
N ASP A 228 24.87 12.45 2.43
CA ASP A 228 24.97 11.61 3.62
C ASP A 228 26.03 12.23 4.55
N ASN A 229 25.61 12.61 5.75
CA ASN A 229 26.44 13.24 6.77
C ASN A 229 26.74 12.32 7.97
N GLY A 230 26.42 11.02 7.87
CA GLY A 230 26.61 10.03 8.94
C GLY A 230 25.46 9.96 9.95
N GLU A 231 24.56 10.95 9.98
CA GLU A 231 23.32 10.91 10.77
C GLU A 231 22.09 10.74 9.87
N VAL A 232 22.10 11.39 8.72
CA VAL A 232 21.02 11.47 7.75
C VAL A 232 21.55 11.23 6.35
N PHE A 233 20.83 10.44 5.57
CA PHE A 233 21.13 10.17 4.17
C PHE A 233 19.93 10.42 3.26
N HIS A 234 20.20 10.95 2.07
CA HIS A 234 19.22 11.27 1.04
C HIS A 234 19.55 10.51 -0.25
N LEU A 235 18.52 9.91 -0.83
CA LEU A 235 18.63 9.02 -1.97
C LEU A 235 17.81 9.54 -3.14
N GLU A 236 18.31 9.29 -4.35
CA GLU A 236 17.62 9.60 -5.60
C GLU A 236 17.64 8.38 -6.51
N MET A 237 16.61 8.18 -7.33
CA MET A 237 16.63 7.16 -8.36
C MET A 237 17.64 7.49 -9.45
N LYS A 238 18.46 6.51 -9.85
CA LYS A 238 19.32 6.60 -11.03
C LYS A 238 18.41 6.75 -12.26
N LYS A 239 18.52 7.88 -12.96
CA LYS A 239 17.87 8.05 -14.28
C LYS A 239 18.41 6.97 -15.22
N ARG A 240 17.51 6.26 -15.90
CA ARG A 240 17.86 5.31 -16.98
C ARG A 240 18.50 6.04 -18.15
#